data_AF-A0A956A984-F1
#
_entry.id   AF-A0A956A984-F1
#
_cell.length_a   1.000
_cell.length_b   1.000
_cell.length_c   1.000
_cell.angle_alpha   90.00
_cell.angle_beta   90.00
_cell.angle_gamma   90.00
#
_symmetry.space_group_name_H-M   'P 1'
#
loop_
_entity.id
_entity.type
_entity.pdbx_description
1 polymer ?
#
loop_
_entity_poly.entity_id
_entity_poly.type
_entity_poly.pdbx_seq_one_letter_code
_entity_poly.pdbx_strand_id
1 'polypeptide(L)'
;MFTRTLCAALSIVPMSAGVAAAAGPFSGPMHEKHGGEVVFANTPIPMDAATDDNLIAATSLDKPLFVRTWGADSADNLSPRCKRDARLVWWASVNGGERISVGLSNLSDEARKEPFAASFSGDAKVPVTTPTVVGADLDPGPDRIRDWNGALVPRLVEGTNAVHVWITIDCGYGQDDDPIVAKGDLTIEVKKGALDAYAKKYGPFLPKA
;
A
#
# COMPACT_ATOMS: atom_id res chain seq x y z
N MET A 1 72.96 -6.55 -15.79
CA MET A 1 71.99 -5.48 -15.43
C MET A 1 70.67 -5.83 -16.10
N PHE A 2 69.73 -6.41 -15.37
CA PHE A 2 68.39 -6.74 -15.85
C PHE A 2 67.37 -6.14 -14.89
N THR A 3 66.63 -5.15 -15.36
CA THR A 3 65.56 -4.44 -14.66
C THR A 3 64.34 -5.37 -14.59
N ARG A 4 63.95 -5.78 -13.37
CA ARG A 4 62.72 -6.54 -13.13
C ARG A 4 61.56 -5.58 -12.89
N THR A 5 60.59 -5.59 -13.78
CA THR A 5 59.27 -4.96 -13.62
C THR A 5 58.50 -5.69 -12.52
N LEU A 6 58.11 -4.98 -11.45
CA LEU A 6 57.22 -5.48 -10.40
C LEU A 6 55.77 -5.57 -10.93
N CYS A 7 55.16 -6.75 -10.80
CA CYS A 7 53.70 -6.89 -10.78
C CYS A 7 53.16 -6.28 -9.48
N ALA A 8 52.33 -5.24 -9.59
CA ALA A 8 51.50 -4.78 -8.49
C ALA A 8 50.30 -5.73 -8.35
N ALA A 9 50.30 -6.55 -7.29
CA ALA A 9 49.12 -7.28 -6.86
C ALA A 9 48.13 -6.27 -6.25
N LEU A 10 47.06 -5.98 -6.98
CA LEU A 10 45.95 -5.19 -6.49
C LEU A 10 45.15 -6.06 -5.51
N SER A 11 45.35 -5.84 -4.20
CA SER A 11 44.48 -6.41 -3.17
C SER A 11 43.11 -5.74 -3.26
N ILE A 12 42.13 -6.45 -3.82
CA ILE A 12 40.72 -6.06 -3.74
C ILE A 12 40.29 -6.24 -2.29
N VAL A 13 40.20 -5.13 -1.56
CA VAL A 13 39.51 -5.08 -0.27
C VAL A 13 38.02 -5.27 -0.57
N PRO A 14 37.35 -6.31 -0.04
CA PRO A 14 35.92 -6.41 -0.19
C PRO A 14 35.28 -5.22 0.54
N MET A 15 34.59 -4.37 -0.21
CA MET A 15 33.66 -3.39 0.35
C MET A 15 32.63 -4.17 1.16
N SER A 16 32.80 -4.16 2.47
CA SER A 16 31.78 -4.55 3.43
C SER A 16 30.52 -3.78 3.06
N ALA A 17 29.49 -4.52 2.63
CA ALA A 17 28.14 -4.03 2.51
C ALA A 17 27.78 -3.32 3.82
N GLY A 18 27.59 -2.00 3.76
CA GLY A 18 27.02 -1.25 4.85
C GLY A 18 25.63 -1.81 5.10
N VAL A 19 25.48 -2.60 6.16
CA VAL A 19 24.19 -2.85 6.77
C VAL A 19 23.70 -1.47 7.17
N ALA A 20 22.73 -0.93 6.43
CA ALA A 20 21.97 0.21 6.89
C ALA A 20 21.37 -0.22 8.23
N ALA A 21 21.93 0.33 9.33
CA ALA A 21 21.35 0.15 10.64
C ALA A 21 19.90 0.59 10.52
N ALA A 22 18.97 -0.35 10.72
CA ALA A 22 17.55 -0.04 10.79
C ALA A 22 17.40 1.08 11.82
N ALA A 23 17.04 2.27 11.36
CA ALA A 23 16.67 3.36 12.25
C ALA A 23 15.60 2.78 13.18
N GLY A 24 15.81 2.91 14.49
CA GLY A 24 14.83 2.46 15.48
C GLY A 24 13.46 3.08 15.24
N PRO A 25 12.43 2.61 15.96
CA PRO A 25 11.07 3.12 15.83
C PRO A 25 11.05 4.65 15.90
N PHE A 26 10.36 5.27 14.96
CA PHE A 26 10.23 6.72 14.92
C PHE A 26 9.18 7.17 15.93
N SER A 27 9.46 8.31 16.56
CA SER A 27 8.52 8.99 17.44
C SER A 27 8.23 10.37 16.86
N GLY A 28 6.98 10.60 16.48
CA GLY A 28 6.50 11.83 15.84
C GLY A 28 5.25 11.56 14.99
N PRO A 29 4.54 12.59 14.50
CA PRO A 29 3.33 12.39 13.72
C PRO A 29 3.61 11.57 12.45
N MET A 30 2.87 10.47 12.26
CA MET A 30 3.11 9.56 11.13
C MET A 30 3.03 10.25 9.76
N HIS A 31 2.21 11.29 9.61
CA HIS A 31 2.09 12.05 8.37
C HIS A 31 3.36 12.82 7.99
N GLU A 32 4.21 13.20 8.96
CA GLU A 32 5.47 13.88 8.70
C GLU A 32 6.54 12.91 8.18
N LYS A 33 6.60 11.70 8.75
CA LYS A 33 7.57 10.67 8.33
C LYS A 33 7.15 9.92 7.07
N HIS A 34 5.88 9.55 6.97
CA HIS A 34 5.34 8.67 5.94
C HIS A 34 4.49 9.44 4.90
N GLY A 35 4.69 10.75 4.78
CA GLY A 35 4.07 11.55 3.72
C GLY A 35 4.50 11.05 2.34
N GLY A 36 3.53 10.68 1.50
CA GLY A 36 3.77 10.08 0.19
C GLY A 36 3.98 8.56 0.22
N GLU A 37 3.76 7.91 1.37
CA GLU A 37 3.86 6.46 1.51
C GLU A 37 2.48 5.82 1.74
N VAL A 38 2.35 4.57 1.28
CA VAL A 38 1.30 3.66 1.71
C VAL A 38 1.92 2.71 2.72
N VAL A 39 1.36 2.71 3.93
CA VAL A 39 1.82 1.89 5.04
C VAL A 39 0.84 0.77 5.36
N PHE A 40 1.37 -0.31 5.92
CA PHE A 40 0.62 -1.53 6.22
C PHE A 40 0.79 -1.93 7.68
N ALA A 41 -0.24 -2.51 8.28
CA ALA A 41 -0.15 -3.08 9.62
C ALA A 41 -1.09 -4.28 9.79
N ASN A 42 -0.81 -5.13 10.78
CA ASN A 42 -1.73 -6.21 11.18
C ASN A 42 -2.72 -5.77 12.27
N THR A 43 -2.68 -4.50 12.66
CA THR A 43 -3.57 -3.86 13.63
C THR A 43 -4.06 -2.53 13.07
N PRO A 44 -5.18 -1.98 13.55
CA PRO A 44 -5.63 -0.65 13.16
C PRO A 44 -4.52 0.39 13.29
N ILE A 45 -4.44 1.30 12.32
CA ILE A 45 -3.51 2.43 12.32
C ILE A 45 -4.35 3.68 12.67
N PRO A 46 -4.15 4.33 13.82
CA PRO A 46 -4.84 5.60 14.15
C PRO A 46 -4.45 6.74 13.20
N MET A 47 -5.31 7.76 13.03
CA MET A 47 -5.00 8.90 12.11
C MET A 47 -3.90 9.79 12.70
N ASP A 48 -3.93 9.91 14.02
CA ASP A 48 -3.00 10.60 14.89
C ASP A 48 -1.90 9.69 15.43
N ALA A 49 -1.64 8.55 14.77
CA ALA A 49 -0.56 7.66 15.14
C ALA A 49 0.76 8.44 15.24
N ALA A 50 1.50 8.18 16.33
CA ALA A 50 2.73 8.89 16.66
C ALA A 50 3.97 7.97 16.66
N THR A 51 3.78 6.69 16.32
CA THR A 51 4.84 5.69 16.18
C THR A 51 4.54 4.75 15.02
N ASP A 52 5.59 4.17 14.46
CA ASP A 52 5.54 3.22 13.34
C ASP A 52 5.82 1.76 13.76
N ASP A 53 5.88 1.47 15.07
CA ASP A 53 6.23 0.17 15.64
C ASP A 53 5.37 -1.01 15.11
N ASN A 54 4.13 -0.71 14.72
CA ASN A 54 3.17 -1.71 14.25
C ASN A 54 3.15 -1.85 12.72
N LEU A 55 3.97 -1.07 12.00
CA LEU A 55 4.06 -1.16 10.56
C LEU A 55 4.77 -2.45 10.14
N ILE A 56 4.31 -3.01 9.03
CA ILE A 56 4.83 -4.26 8.48
C ILE A 56 5.19 -4.07 7.01
N ALA A 57 6.23 -4.78 6.56
CA ALA A 57 6.54 -4.97 5.14
C ALA A 57 6.11 -6.35 4.63
N ALA A 58 5.66 -7.24 5.52
CA ALA A 58 5.23 -8.59 5.19
C ALA A 58 4.07 -9.04 6.08
N THR A 59 3.12 -9.76 5.49
CA THR A 59 1.99 -10.40 6.18
C THR A 59 1.65 -11.75 5.54
N SER A 60 0.61 -12.40 6.04
CA SER A 60 0.04 -13.61 5.45
C SER A 60 -1.45 -13.44 5.20
N LEU A 61 -2.00 -14.15 4.21
CA LEU A 61 -3.41 -13.99 3.79
C LEU A 61 -4.42 -14.26 4.91
N ASP A 62 -4.04 -15.04 5.93
CA ASP A 62 -4.86 -15.36 7.11
C ASP A 62 -4.82 -14.29 8.21
N LYS A 63 -4.00 -13.24 8.07
CA LYS A 63 -3.90 -12.15 9.05
C LYS A 63 -4.77 -10.95 8.67
N PRO A 64 -5.28 -10.19 9.66
CA PRO A 64 -5.86 -8.87 9.41
C PRO A 64 -4.82 -7.96 8.74
N LEU A 65 -5.20 -7.22 7.72
CA LEU A 65 -4.35 -6.22 7.06
C LEU A 65 -5.05 -4.87 7.10
N PHE A 66 -4.34 -3.83 7.51
CA PHE A 66 -4.80 -2.45 7.49
C PHE A 66 -3.88 -1.64 6.58
N VAL A 67 -4.46 -0.79 5.75
CA VAL A 67 -3.74 0.01 4.76
C VAL A 67 -4.07 1.49 4.95
N ARG A 68 -3.03 2.32 5.03
CA ARG A 68 -3.15 3.78 5.24
C ARG A 68 -2.15 4.54 4.40
N THR A 69 -2.48 5.78 4.07
CA THR A 69 -1.57 6.71 3.41
C THR A 69 -1.76 8.11 3.97
N TRP A 70 -0.70 8.90 3.87
CA TRP A 70 -0.73 10.35 4.06
C TRP A 70 -0.19 11.02 2.81
N GLY A 71 -0.86 12.06 2.33
CA GLY A 71 -0.34 12.91 1.27
C GLY A 71 0.88 13.67 1.78
N ALA A 72 1.95 13.69 0.98
CA ALA A 72 3.13 14.51 1.29
C ALA A 72 2.82 16.03 1.25
N ASP A 73 1.72 16.41 0.61
CA ASP A 73 1.21 17.77 0.49
C ASP A 73 -0.33 17.69 0.28
N SER A 74 -0.99 18.84 0.19
CA SER A 74 -2.40 18.96 -0.12
C SER A 74 -2.75 18.43 -1.52
N ALA A 75 -3.96 17.90 -1.68
CA ALA A 75 -4.41 17.39 -2.97
C ALA A 75 -4.44 18.50 -4.05
N ASP A 76 -4.78 19.73 -3.67
CA ASP A 76 -4.78 20.89 -4.56
C ASP A 76 -3.36 21.25 -5.05
N ASN A 77 -2.33 21.01 -4.24
CA ASN A 77 -0.92 21.20 -4.65
C ASN A 77 -0.42 20.03 -5.51
N LEU A 78 -0.76 18.79 -5.12
CA LEU A 78 -0.33 17.57 -5.80
C LEU A 78 -1.00 17.39 -7.17
N SER A 79 -2.22 17.91 -7.32
CA SER A 79 -2.94 17.91 -8.59
C SER A 79 -3.70 19.23 -8.76
N PRO A 80 -3.03 20.32 -9.22
CA PRO A 80 -3.66 21.63 -9.35
C PRO A 80 -4.81 21.69 -10.37
N ARG A 81 -4.92 20.68 -11.24
CA ARG A 81 -6.06 20.49 -12.15
C ARG A 81 -7.32 20.01 -11.43
N CYS A 82 -7.15 19.40 -10.25
CA CYS A 82 -8.17 18.74 -9.47
C CYS A 82 -8.85 19.65 -8.44
N LYS A 83 -9.23 20.85 -8.87
CA LYS A 83 -9.78 21.88 -7.97
C LYS A 83 -11.20 21.61 -7.46
N ARG A 84 -11.88 20.59 -7.99
CA ARG A 84 -13.21 20.13 -7.57
C ARG A 84 -13.30 18.62 -7.74
N ASP A 85 -14.06 17.97 -6.85
CA ASP A 85 -14.41 16.55 -6.92
C ASP A 85 -13.23 15.58 -7.01
N ALA A 86 -12.09 15.92 -6.41
CA ALA A 86 -10.91 15.06 -6.41
C ALA A 86 -11.18 13.75 -5.67
N ARG A 87 -10.73 12.64 -6.25
CA ARG A 87 -10.86 11.31 -5.68
C ARG A 87 -9.49 10.66 -5.59
N LEU A 88 -9.25 9.94 -4.51
CA LEU A 88 -8.14 9.00 -4.44
C LEU A 88 -8.54 7.70 -5.12
N VAL A 89 -7.76 7.31 -6.12
CA VAL A 89 -7.86 5.97 -6.71
C VAL A 89 -6.74 5.13 -6.13
N TRP A 90 -7.13 4.01 -5.54
CA TRP A 90 -6.23 3.02 -4.99
C TRP A 90 -6.00 1.96 -6.03
N TRP A 91 -4.75 1.69 -6.31
CA TRP A 91 -4.36 0.71 -7.30
C TRP A 91 -3.41 -0.30 -6.68
N ALA A 92 -3.39 -1.51 -7.24
CA ALA A 92 -2.43 -2.52 -6.87
C ALA A 92 -1.91 -3.30 -8.09
N SER A 93 -0.78 -3.97 -7.92
CA SER A 93 -0.37 -5.10 -8.76
C SER A 93 0.18 -6.22 -7.89
N VAL A 94 0.15 -7.43 -8.41
CA VAL A 94 0.70 -8.62 -7.77
C VAL A 94 1.80 -9.19 -8.67
N ASN A 95 2.98 -9.43 -8.10
CA ASN A 95 4.14 -10.05 -8.76
C ASN A 95 4.54 -9.37 -10.08
N GLY A 96 4.47 -8.03 -10.15
CA GLY A 96 4.76 -7.25 -11.36
C GLY A 96 3.73 -7.39 -12.48
N GLY A 97 2.55 -7.93 -12.18
CA GLY A 97 1.44 -8.04 -13.12
C GLY A 97 0.75 -6.71 -13.41
N GLU A 98 -0.43 -6.80 -14.03
CA GLU A 98 -1.23 -5.64 -14.38
C GLU A 98 -1.61 -4.78 -13.15
N ARG A 99 -1.57 -3.47 -13.37
CA ARG A 99 -2.08 -2.45 -12.46
C ARG A 99 -3.60 -2.43 -12.49
N ILE A 100 -4.24 -2.73 -11.38
CA ILE A 100 -5.71 -2.79 -11.25
C ILE A 100 -6.20 -1.82 -10.20
N SER A 101 -7.36 -1.20 -10.44
CA SER A 101 -8.03 -0.39 -9.41
C SER A 101 -8.61 -1.32 -8.35
N VAL A 102 -8.32 -1.04 -7.09
CA VAL A 102 -8.76 -1.80 -5.93
C VAL A 102 -9.67 -1.00 -5.00
N GLY A 103 -9.86 0.30 -5.26
CA GLY A 103 -10.82 1.10 -4.50
C GLY A 103 -10.78 2.58 -4.87
N LEU A 104 -11.84 3.28 -4.49
CA LEU A 104 -12.02 4.72 -4.71
C LEU A 104 -12.41 5.41 -3.41
N SER A 105 -11.81 6.56 -3.11
CA SER A 105 -12.18 7.37 -1.93
C SER A 105 -12.37 8.82 -2.35
N ASN A 106 -13.50 9.42 -2.02
CA ASN A 106 -13.70 10.84 -2.25
C ASN A 106 -12.84 11.65 -1.27
N LEU A 107 -12.25 12.75 -1.73
CA LEU A 107 -11.63 13.74 -0.85
C LEU A 107 -12.66 14.84 -0.57
N SER A 108 -12.87 15.16 0.72
CA SER A 108 -13.67 16.34 1.08
C SER A 108 -12.96 17.62 0.70
N ASP A 109 -13.70 18.72 0.59
CA ASP A 109 -13.14 20.04 0.27
C ASP A 109 -12.07 20.50 1.29
N GLU A 110 -12.23 20.11 2.55
CA GLU A 110 -11.27 20.36 3.62
C GLU A 110 -10.02 19.49 3.45
N ALA A 111 -10.20 18.19 3.20
CA ALA A 111 -9.10 17.26 2.98
C ALA A 111 -8.26 17.60 1.74
N ARG A 112 -8.78 18.39 0.80
CA ARG A 112 -8.02 18.81 -0.40
C ARG A 112 -7.02 19.93 -0.16
N LYS A 113 -7.20 20.74 0.89
CA LYS A 113 -6.42 21.97 1.16
C LYS A 113 -5.29 21.78 2.16
N GLU A 114 -5.30 20.67 2.88
CA GLU A 114 -4.30 20.29 3.87
C GLU A 114 -3.59 19.01 3.40
N PRO A 115 -2.38 18.68 3.90
CA PRO A 115 -1.83 17.34 3.79
C PRO A 115 -2.85 16.32 4.28
N PHE A 116 -3.33 15.45 3.39
CA PHE A 116 -4.46 14.59 3.70
C PHE A 116 -4.02 13.29 4.37
N ALA A 117 -4.86 12.76 5.26
CA ALA A 117 -4.75 11.37 5.72
C ALA A 117 -5.89 10.57 5.09
N ALA A 118 -5.56 9.47 4.41
CA ALA A 118 -6.56 8.58 3.83
C ALA A 118 -6.37 7.15 4.32
N SER A 119 -7.45 6.56 4.81
CA SER A 119 -7.50 5.14 5.19
C SER A 119 -8.24 4.38 4.11
N PHE A 120 -7.66 3.28 3.63
CA PHE A 120 -8.33 2.44 2.65
C PHE A 120 -9.64 1.85 3.20
N SER A 121 -9.66 1.48 4.49
CA SER A 121 -10.80 0.81 5.11
C SER A 121 -11.73 1.65 5.98
N GLY A 122 -11.63 3.00 5.97
CA GLY A 122 -12.45 3.89 6.80
C GLY A 122 -12.16 3.76 8.31
N ASP A 123 -11.75 4.85 8.97
CA ASP A 123 -11.36 4.90 10.40
C ASP A 123 -10.42 3.77 10.93
N ALA A 124 -9.83 2.95 10.05
CA ALA A 124 -9.14 1.70 10.39
C ALA A 124 -9.94 0.69 11.25
N LYS A 125 -11.28 0.68 11.20
CA LYS A 125 -12.09 -0.25 12.03
C LYS A 125 -12.17 -1.66 11.46
N VAL A 126 -12.02 -1.81 10.14
CA VAL A 126 -12.18 -3.09 9.45
C VAL A 126 -10.90 -3.43 8.66
N PRO A 127 -10.27 -4.59 8.90
CA PRO A 127 -9.16 -5.06 8.07
C PRO A 127 -9.58 -5.27 6.60
N VAL A 128 -8.69 -5.02 5.65
CA VAL A 128 -8.95 -5.28 4.21
C VAL A 128 -9.01 -6.77 3.90
N THR A 129 -8.39 -7.61 4.72
CA THR A 129 -8.55 -9.07 4.69
C THR A 129 -9.80 -9.54 5.44
N THR A 130 -10.67 -8.63 5.90
CA THR A 130 -11.95 -8.99 6.52
C THR A 130 -12.96 -9.44 5.47
N PRO A 131 -13.78 -10.44 5.81
CA PRO A 131 -14.87 -10.88 4.96
C PRO A 131 -15.91 -9.77 4.82
N THR A 132 -16.16 -9.29 3.61
CA THR A 132 -17.26 -8.35 3.36
C THR A 132 -18.52 -9.12 2.98
N VAL A 133 -19.49 -9.12 3.89
CA VAL A 133 -20.87 -9.56 3.60
C VAL A 133 -21.60 -8.35 3.03
N VAL A 134 -22.27 -8.52 1.90
CA VAL A 134 -23.14 -7.49 1.33
C VAL A 134 -24.30 -7.24 2.30
N GLY A 135 -24.35 -6.06 2.90
CA GLY A 135 -25.47 -5.54 3.69
C GLY A 135 -25.95 -4.23 3.07
N ALA A 136 -27.24 -3.90 3.21
CA ALA A 136 -27.89 -2.81 2.47
C ALA A 136 -27.50 -1.39 2.92
N ASP A 137 -26.77 -1.24 4.04
CA ASP A 137 -26.46 0.06 4.66
C ASP A 137 -24.95 0.27 4.88
N LEU A 138 -24.12 -0.08 3.91
CA LEU A 138 -22.68 -0.04 4.10
C LEU A 138 -22.11 1.37 3.84
N ASP A 139 -21.50 1.90 4.91
CA ASP A 139 -20.41 2.87 4.89
C ASP A 139 -19.48 2.63 3.67
N PRO A 140 -18.94 3.67 3.00
CA PRO A 140 -17.99 3.52 1.89
C PRO A 140 -16.71 2.69 2.20
N GLY A 141 -16.42 2.36 3.47
CA GLY A 141 -15.35 1.41 3.84
C GLY A 141 -15.53 -0.02 3.28
N PRO A 142 -16.62 -0.73 3.63
CA PRO A 142 -16.91 -2.09 3.15
C PRO A 142 -16.86 -2.34 1.64
N ASP A 143 -17.34 -1.42 0.80
CA ASP A 143 -17.26 -1.60 -0.67
C ASP A 143 -15.81 -1.65 -1.17
N ARG A 144 -14.92 -0.80 -0.62
CA ARG A 144 -13.49 -0.80 -0.95
C ARG A 144 -12.80 -2.10 -0.55
N ILE A 145 -13.16 -2.66 0.60
CA ILE A 145 -12.63 -3.96 1.06
C ILE A 145 -13.07 -5.08 0.12
N ARG A 146 -14.32 -5.05 -0.35
CA ARG A 146 -14.82 -6.01 -1.34
C ARG A 146 -14.05 -5.88 -2.65
N ASP A 147 -13.82 -4.67 -3.14
CA ASP A 147 -13.13 -4.44 -4.41
C ASP A 147 -11.65 -4.87 -4.32
N TRP A 148 -10.97 -4.58 -3.20
CA TRP A 148 -9.64 -5.12 -2.91
C TRP A 148 -9.63 -6.64 -2.95
N ASN A 149 -10.54 -7.29 -2.23
CA ASN A 149 -10.57 -8.74 -2.14
C ASN A 149 -10.92 -9.39 -3.49
N GLY A 150 -11.85 -8.81 -4.25
CA GLY A 150 -12.23 -9.28 -5.58
C GLY A 150 -11.15 -9.11 -6.62
N ALA A 151 -10.37 -8.03 -6.54
CA ALA A 151 -9.33 -7.72 -7.51
C ALA A 151 -7.99 -8.39 -7.18
N LEU A 152 -7.57 -8.35 -5.92
CA LEU A 152 -6.22 -8.76 -5.53
C LEU A 152 -6.10 -10.26 -5.22
N VAL A 153 -7.04 -10.84 -4.46
CA VAL A 153 -6.93 -12.23 -4.00
C VAL A 153 -6.86 -13.24 -5.15
N PRO A 154 -7.65 -13.13 -6.24
CA PRO A 154 -7.55 -14.06 -7.37
C PRO A 154 -6.20 -14.04 -8.11
N ARG A 155 -5.37 -13.01 -7.88
CA ARG A 155 -4.04 -12.86 -8.51
C ARG A 155 -2.91 -13.38 -7.64
N LEU A 156 -3.18 -13.71 -6.38
CA LEU A 156 -2.19 -14.31 -5.49
C LEU A 156 -1.96 -15.78 -5.87
N VAL A 157 -0.74 -16.25 -5.68
CA VAL A 157 -0.35 -17.66 -5.81
C VAL A 157 0.10 -18.23 -4.47
N GLU A 158 0.12 -19.55 -4.32
CA GLU A 158 0.74 -20.17 -3.14
C GLU A 158 2.23 -19.79 -3.05
N GLY A 159 2.70 -19.47 -1.84
CA GLY A 159 4.03 -18.94 -1.57
C GLY A 159 4.07 -17.43 -1.41
N THR A 160 5.23 -16.85 -1.68
CA THR A 160 5.50 -15.42 -1.51
C THR A 160 4.97 -14.61 -2.69
N ASN A 161 4.18 -13.58 -2.40
CA ASN A 161 3.68 -12.63 -3.40
C ASN A 161 4.17 -11.22 -3.08
N ALA A 162 4.71 -10.52 -4.06
CA ALA A 162 4.99 -9.09 -3.97
C ALA A 162 3.73 -8.31 -4.39
N VAL A 163 3.25 -7.45 -3.52
CA VAL A 163 2.12 -6.54 -3.77
C VAL A 163 2.63 -5.11 -3.77
N HIS A 164 2.41 -4.42 -4.87
CA HIS A 164 2.73 -3.01 -5.01
C HIS A 164 1.44 -2.21 -5.02
N VAL A 165 1.34 -1.18 -4.18
CA VAL A 165 0.17 -0.30 -4.07
C VAL A 165 0.58 1.12 -4.44
N TRP A 166 -0.26 1.81 -5.20
CA TRP A 166 -0.09 3.24 -5.49
C TRP A 166 -1.42 3.97 -5.46
N ILE A 167 -1.34 5.24 -5.07
CA ILE A 167 -2.48 6.14 -4.94
C ILE A 167 -2.35 7.21 -5.98
N THR A 168 -3.40 7.44 -6.76
CA THR A 168 -3.48 8.57 -7.68
C THR A 168 -4.60 9.52 -7.27
N ILE A 169 -4.51 10.78 -7.68
CA ILE A 169 -5.62 11.75 -7.58
C ILE A 169 -6.29 11.84 -8.96
N ASP A 170 -7.54 11.37 -9.03
CA ASP A 170 -8.39 11.44 -10.22
C ASP A 170 -9.44 12.55 -10.09
N CYS A 171 -9.76 13.17 -11.22
CA CYS A 171 -10.77 14.23 -11.36
C CYS A 171 -11.77 13.98 -12.50
N GLY A 172 -11.86 12.75 -12.98
CA GLY A 172 -12.83 12.31 -13.99
C GLY A 172 -12.46 12.68 -15.43
N TYR A 173 -11.22 13.10 -15.69
CA TYR A 173 -10.76 13.53 -17.02
C TYR A 173 -9.92 12.48 -17.78
N GLY A 174 -9.74 11.28 -17.21
CA GLY A 174 -8.97 10.18 -17.81
C GLY A 174 -7.81 9.74 -16.92
N GLN A 175 -7.63 8.41 -16.80
CA GLN A 175 -6.78 7.78 -15.76
C GLN A 175 -5.27 7.77 -16.08
N ASP A 176 -4.88 8.03 -17.33
CA ASP A 176 -3.50 7.84 -17.79
C ASP A 176 -2.54 8.93 -17.30
N ASP A 177 -3.06 10.11 -16.93
CA ASP A 177 -2.28 11.27 -16.48
C ASP A 177 -2.44 11.58 -14.98
N ASP A 178 -3.06 10.70 -14.20
CA ASP A 178 -3.26 10.94 -12.76
C ASP A 178 -1.94 10.82 -11.99
N PRO A 179 -1.53 11.87 -11.26
CA PRO A 179 -0.25 11.85 -10.55
C PRO A 179 -0.29 10.80 -9.44
N ILE A 180 0.77 10.00 -9.34
CA ILE A 180 0.96 9.12 -8.21
C ILE A 180 1.42 9.96 -7.02
N VAL A 181 0.61 9.96 -5.96
CA VAL A 181 0.83 10.76 -4.75
C VAL A 181 1.32 9.94 -3.58
N ALA A 182 1.14 8.62 -3.60
CA ALA A 182 1.73 7.73 -2.63
C ALA A 182 1.99 6.33 -3.19
N LYS A 183 2.99 5.62 -2.62
CA LYS A 183 3.34 4.24 -2.98
C LYS A 183 3.68 3.42 -1.74
N GLY A 184 3.48 2.11 -1.82
CA GLY A 184 3.95 1.18 -0.80
C GLY A 184 4.01 -0.25 -1.29
N ASP A 185 4.93 -1.00 -0.72
CA ASP A 185 5.20 -2.40 -1.06
C ASP A 185 4.90 -3.31 0.13
N LEU A 186 4.24 -4.42 -0.14
CA LEU A 186 3.88 -5.43 0.85
C LEU A 186 4.18 -6.82 0.30
N THR A 187 4.79 -7.66 1.14
CA THR A 187 4.88 -9.09 0.86
C THR A 187 3.69 -9.82 1.49
N ILE A 188 2.99 -10.65 0.71
CA ILE A 188 1.91 -11.52 1.21
C ILE A 188 2.31 -12.98 1.04
N GLU A 189 2.44 -13.67 2.17
CA GLU A 189 2.64 -15.11 2.22
C GLU A 189 1.30 -15.86 2.15
N VAL A 190 1.18 -16.74 1.17
CA VAL A 190 0.00 -17.58 0.95
C VAL A 190 0.37 -19.03 1.24
N LYS A 191 -0.10 -19.55 2.38
CA LYS A 191 0.11 -20.95 2.73
C LYS A 191 -0.60 -21.86 1.73
N LYS A 192 -0.10 -23.10 1.58
CA LYS A 192 -0.75 -24.13 0.78
C LYS A 192 -2.21 -24.31 1.20
N GLY A 193 -3.13 -24.28 0.23
CA GLY A 193 -4.58 -24.37 0.42
C GLY A 193 -5.25 -23.12 1.01
N ALA A 194 -4.52 -22.03 1.28
CA ALA A 194 -5.11 -20.82 1.86
C ALA A 194 -6.04 -20.11 0.88
N LEU A 195 -5.75 -20.12 -0.42
CA LEU A 195 -6.63 -19.54 -1.45
C LEU A 195 -7.95 -20.29 -1.54
N ASP A 196 -7.91 -21.63 -1.53
CA ASP A 196 -9.12 -22.45 -1.52
C ASP A 196 -9.95 -22.24 -0.26
N ALA A 197 -9.29 -22.17 0.90
CA ALA A 197 -9.95 -21.87 2.17
C ALA A 197 -10.61 -20.48 2.14
N TYR A 198 -9.91 -19.49 1.55
CA TYR A 198 -10.43 -18.14 1.35
C TYR A 198 -11.64 -18.14 0.40
N ALA A 199 -11.53 -18.74 -0.78
CA ALA A 199 -12.59 -18.82 -1.78
C ALA A 199 -13.82 -19.59 -1.26
N LYS A 200 -13.62 -20.69 -0.51
CA LYS A 200 -14.73 -21.43 0.10
C LYS A 200 -15.49 -20.58 1.13
N LYS A 201 -14.77 -19.76 1.90
CA LYS A 201 -15.36 -18.94 2.95
C LYS A 201 -16.01 -17.67 2.38
N TYR A 202 -15.46 -17.11 1.31
CA TYR A 202 -15.78 -15.74 0.87
C TYR A 202 -16.11 -15.57 -0.62
N GLY A 203 -15.75 -16.53 -1.47
CA GLY A 203 -16.00 -16.50 -2.92
C GLY A 203 -17.44 -16.19 -3.33
N PRO A 204 -18.49 -16.66 -2.61
CA PRO A 204 -19.88 -16.26 -2.89
C PRO A 204 -20.19 -14.77 -2.72
N PHE A 205 -19.32 -14.01 -2.05
CA PHE A 205 -19.53 -12.59 -1.70
C PHE A 205 -18.58 -11.63 -2.42
N LEU A 206 -17.64 -12.16 -3.21
CA LEU A 206 -16.77 -11.33 -4.05
C LEU A 206 -17.51 -10.87 -5.32
N PRO A 207 -17.14 -9.71 -5.90
CA PRO A 207 -17.62 -9.32 -7.21
C PRO A 207 -17.30 -10.43 -8.21
N LYS A 208 -18.25 -10.77 -9.09
CA LYS A 208 -17.94 -11.66 -10.20
C LYS A 208 -16.96 -10.93 -11.12
N ALA A 209 -15.86 -11.61 -11.46
CA ALA A 209 -14.91 -11.15 -12.45
C ALA A 209 -15.56 -10.99 -13.83
#